data_AF-A0A662II56-F1
#
_entry.id   AF-A0A662II56-F1
#
_cell.length_a   1.000
_cell.length_b   1.000
_cell.length_c   1.000
_cell.angle_alpha   90.00
_cell.angle_beta   90.00
_cell.angle_gamma   90.00
#
_symmetry.space_group_name_H-M   'P 1'
#
loop_
_entity.id
_entity.type
_entity.pdbx_description
1 polymer ?
#
loop_
_entity_poly.entity_id
_entity_poly.type
_entity_poly.pdbx_seq_one_letter_code
_entity_poly.pdbx_strand_id
1 'polypeptide(L)'
;MGVSEAIGIAGLVLIVVAWAISLKNPPPLRLSILYSAGSALLTLYALLSFDIVFILLNSLALAFSLASAALRIRRERGRGL
;
A
#
# COMPACT_ATOMS: atom_id res chain seq x y z
N MET A 1 12.43 19.82 7.00
CA MET A 1 11.15 19.10 7.01
C MET A 1 10.10 19.98 7.64
N GLY A 2 9.03 20.32 6.93
CA GLY A 2 7.92 21.10 7.49
C GLY A 2 7.06 20.24 8.43
N VAL A 3 6.28 20.88 9.32
CA VAL A 3 5.35 20.14 10.21
C VAL A 3 4.34 19.32 9.40
N SER A 4 3.82 19.87 8.30
CA SER A 4 2.91 19.18 7.40
C SER A 4 3.54 17.94 6.75
N GLU A 5 4.81 18.04 6.37
CA GLU A 5 5.58 16.95 5.79
C GLU A 5 5.81 15.83 6.81
N ALA A 6 6.10 16.20 8.07
CA ALA A 6 6.23 15.25 9.17
C ALA A 6 4.95 14.44 9.42
N ILE A 7 3.81 15.11 9.41
CA ILE A 7 2.50 14.47 9.57
C ILE A 7 2.21 13.54 8.40
N GLY A 8 2.51 13.98 7.16
CA GLY A 8 2.34 13.15 5.96
C GLY A 8 3.18 11.87 6.00
N ILE A 9 4.47 11.99 6.34
CA ILE A 9 5.38 10.85 6.48
C ILE A 9 4.90 9.91 7.58
N ALA A 10 4.55 10.43 8.76
CA ALA A 10 4.04 9.62 9.87
C ALA A 10 2.78 8.84 9.48
N GLY A 11 1.83 9.51 8.79
CA GLY A 11 0.63 8.87 8.27
C GLY A 11 0.95 7.75 7.29
N LEU A 12 1.85 7.98 6.32
CA LEU A 12 2.25 6.97 5.35
C LEU A 12 2.97 5.78 6.00
N VAL A 13 3.84 6.02 6.99
CA VAL A 13 4.49 4.95 7.76
C VAL A 13 3.45 4.06 8.44
N LEU A 14 2.45 4.66 9.11
CA LEU A 14 1.37 3.90 9.73
C LEU A 14 0.60 3.05 8.71
N ILE A 15 0.36 3.58 7.52
CA ILE A 15 -0.34 2.83 6.48
C ILE A 15 0.51 1.67 5.94
N VAL A 16 1.82 1.88 5.72
CA VAL A 16 2.74 0.79 5.34
C VAL A 16 2.71 -0.32 6.38
N VAL A 17 2.79 0.02 7.67
CA VAL A 17 2.71 -0.95 8.77
C VAL A 17 1.36 -1.68 8.76
N ALA A 18 0.25 -0.97 8.56
CA ALA A 18 -1.08 -1.58 8.48
C ALA A 18 -1.17 -2.62 7.35
N TRP A 19 -0.61 -2.32 6.18
CA TRP A 19 -0.57 -3.27 5.06
C TRP A 19 0.36 -4.45 5.31
N ALA A 20 1.52 -4.23 5.94
CA ALA A 20 2.43 -5.30 6.33
C ALA A 20 1.74 -6.30 7.29
N ILE A 21 1.02 -5.80 8.29
CA ILE A 21 0.27 -6.64 9.24
C ILE A 21 -0.87 -7.39 8.53
N SER A 22 -1.54 -6.72 7.58
CA SER A 22 -2.66 -7.27 6.81
C SER A 22 -2.27 -8.45 5.92
N LEU A 23 -0.98 -8.67 5.64
CA LEU A 23 -0.51 -9.86 4.89
C LEU A 23 -0.91 -11.18 5.58
N LYS A 24 -1.00 -11.20 6.92
CA LYS A 24 -1.44 -12.40 7.66
C LYS A 24 -2.90 -12.73 7.37
N ASN A 25 -3.75 -11.71 7.32
CA ASN A 25 -5.18 -11.81 7.06
C ASN A 25 -5.59 -10.83 5.96
N PRO A 26 -5.40 -11.21 4.67
CA PRO A 26 -5.58 -10.30 3.56
C PRO A 26 -6.99 -9.71 3.49
N PRO A 27 -7.12 -8.37 3.33
CA PRO A 27 -8.41 -7.70 3.19
C PRO A 27 -9.18 -8.17 1.94
N PRO A 28 -10.45 -7.74 1.79
CA PRO A 28 -11.22 -8.00 0.57
C PRO A 28 -10.48 -7.53 -0.69
N LEU A 29 -10.54 -8.31 -1.76
CA LEU A 29 -9.79 -8.05 -3.00
C LEU A 29 -10.05 -6.65 -3.57
N ARG A 30 -11.32 -6.20 -3.53
CA ARG A 30 -11.71 -4.86 -3.99
C ARG A 30 -10.96 -3.75 -3.27
N LEU A 31 -10.78 -3.88 -1.94
CA LEU A 31 -10.07 -2.90 -1.13
C LEU A 31 -8.57 -2.91 -1.45
N SER A 32 -7.97 -4.10 -1.58
CA SER A 32 -6.55 -4.25 -1.93
C SER A 32 -6.24 -3.68 -3.31
N ILE A 33 -7.11 -3.90 -4.30
CA ILE A 33 -6.94 -3.33 -5.64
C ILE A 33 -7.08 -1.80 -5.61
N LEU A 34 -8.13 -1.28 -4.97
CA LEU A 34 -8.38 0.16 -4.91
C LEU A 34 -7.22 0.90 -4.22
N TYR A 35 -6.72 0.33 -3.11
CA TYR A 35 -5.58 0.89 -2.40
C TYR A 35 -4.29 0.81 -3.21
N SER A 36 -4.07 -0.30 -3.93
CA SER A 36 -2.93 -0.44 -4.84
C SER A 36 -2.97 0.63 -5.94
N ALA A 37 -4.13 0.86 -6.56
CA ALA A 37 -4.28 1.91 -7.57
C ALA A 37 -3.98 3.30 -6.98
N GLY A 38 -4.50 3.60 -5.79
CA GLY A 38 -4.20 4.86 -5.09
C GLY A 38 -2.71 5.04 -4.78
N SER A 39 -2.05 4.01 -4.26
CA SER A 39 -0.62 4.06 -3.94
C SER A 39 0.26 4.19 -5.18
N ALA A 40 -0.12 3.55 -6.29
CA ALA A 40 0.56 3.71 -7.57
C ALA A 40 0.46 5.17 -8.08
N LEU A 41 -0.73 5.77 -8.02
CA LEU A 41 -0.93 7.17 -8.40
C LEU A 41 -0.15 8.14 -7.51
N LEU A 42 -0.14 7.91 -6.19
CA LEU A 42 0.64 8.71 -5.24
C LEU A 42 2.15 8.55 -5.44
N THR A 43 2.62 7.36 -5.82
CA THR A 43 4.02 7.13 -6.17
C THR A 43 4.40 7.91 -7.43
N LEU A 44 3.55 7.86 -8.47
CA LEU A 44 3.75 8.66 -9.69
C LEU A 44 3.76 10.17 -9.39
N TYR A 45 2.84 10.64 -8.55
CA TYR A 45 2.83 12.03 -8.11
C TYR A 45 4.13 12.43 -7.38
N ALA A 46 4.61 11.58 -6.47
CA ALA A 46 5.84 11.83 -5.73
C ALA A 46 7.09 11.79 -6.64
N LEU A 47 7.09 10.96 -7.69
CA LEU A 47 8.13 10.97 -8.74
C LEU A 47 8.20 12.31 -9.46
N LEU A 48 7.07 12.93 -9.78
CA LEU A 48 7.04 14.26 -10.42
C LEU A 48 7.61 15.36 -9.52
N SER A 49 7.56 15.17 -8.21
CA SER A 49 8.06 16.12 -7.20
C SER A 49 9.45 15.76 -6.67
N PHE A 50 10.05 14.66 -7.15
CA PHE A 50 11.30 14.08 -6.64
C PHE A 50 11.31 13.82 -5.12
N ASP A 51 10.14 13.54 -4.52
CA ASP A 51 10.02 13.26 -3.09
C ASP A 51 10.35 11.79 -2.80
N ILE A 52 11.62 11.53 -2.51
CA ILE A 52 12.16 10.18 -2.30
C ILE A 52 11.42 9.47 -1.15
N VAL A 53 11.09 10.17 -0.06
CA VAL A 53 10.45 9.55 1.10
C VAL A 53 9.02 9.12 0.75
N PHE A 54 8.26 9.99 0.10
CA PHE A 54 6.91 9.64 -0.35
C PHE A 54 6.91 8.55 -1.42
N ILE A 55 7.88 8.54 -2.34
CA ILE A 55 8.06 7.47 -3.33
C ILE A 55 8.25 6.13 -2.63
N LEU A 56 9.18 6.06 -1.68
CA LEU A 56 9.51 4.81 -0.97
C LEU A 56 8.32 4.28 -0.17
N LEU A 57 7.66 5.15 0.60
CA LEU A 57 6.54 4.75 1.45
C LEU A 57 5.33 4.30 0.62
N ASN A 58 4.98 5.02 -0.45
CA ASN A 58 3.87 4.59 -1.32
C ASN A 58 4.21 3.33 -2.12
N SER A 59 5.47 3.16 -2.55
CA SER A 59 5.92 1.93 -3.22
C SER A 59 5.84 0.71 -2.31
N LEU A 60 6.21 0.86 -1.02
CA LEU A 60 6.07 -0.18 -0.01
C LEU A 60 4.60 -0.53 0.24
N ALA A 61 3.75 0.49 0.41
CA ALA A 61 2.32 0.30 0.62
C ALA A 61 1.67 -0.42 -0.59
N LEU A 62 2.04 -0.01 -1.81
CA LEU A 62 1.65 -0.66 -3.06
C LEU A 62 2.08 -2.13 -3.12
N ALA A 63 3.34 -2.43 -2.78
CA ALA A 63 3.84 -3.79 -2.79
C ALA A 63 3.07 -4.69 -1.82
N PHE A 64 2.82 -4.22 -0.59
CA PHE A 64 2.09 -4.98 0.42
C PHE A 64 0.60 -5.13 0.08
N SER A 65 -0.05 -4.12 -0.51
CA SER A 65 -1.44 -4.23 -0.94
C SER A 65 -1.62 -5.18 -2.12
N LEU A 66 -0.70 -5.16 -3.09
CA LEU A 66 -0.67 -6.13 -4.18
C LEU A 66 -0.39 -7.55 -3.69
N ALA A 67 0.57 -7.72 -2.78
CA ALA A 67 0.83 -9.02 -2.16
C ALA A 67 -0.40 -9.54 -1.41
N SER A 68 -1.10 -8.68 -0.66
CA SER A 68 -2.36 -9.03 0.00
C SER A 68 -3.43 -9.46 -1.00
N ALA A 69 -3.60 -8.72 -2.11
CA ALA A 69 -4.52 -9.10 -3.19
C ALA A 69 -4.18 -10.49 -3.77
N ALA A 70 -2.90 -10.73 -4.08
CA ALA A 70 -2.44 -12.01 -4.60
C ALA A 70 -2.67 -13.17 -3.62
N LEU A 71 -2.38 -12.97 -2.33
CA LEU A 71 -2.64 -13.96 -1.27
C LEU A 71 -4.14 -14.25 -1.14
N ARG A 72 -4.99 -13.22 -1.23
CA ARG A 72 -6.45 -13.38 -1.19
C ARG A 72 -6.96 -14.24 -2.34
N ILE A 73 -6.54 -13.93 -3.57
CA ILE A 73 -6.91 -14.70 -4.78
C ILE A 73 -6.50 -16.17 -4.63
N ARG A 74 -5.28 -16.44 -4.11
CA ARG A 74 -4.80 -17.81 -3.88
C ARG A 74 -5.66 -18.55 -2.85
N ARG A 75 -6.06 -17.90 -1.76
CA ARG A 75 -6.94 -18.48 -0.73
C ARG A 75 -8.36 -18.75 -1.22
N GLU A 76 -8.91 -17.88 -2.07
CA GLU A 76 -10.25 -18.06 -2.64
C GLU A 76 -10.27 -19.21 -3.65
N ARG A 77 -9.24 -19.33 -4.50
CA ARG A 77 -9.10 -20.48 -5.42
C ARG A 77 -8.98 -21.82 -4.68
N GLY A 78 -8.22 -21.87 -3.58
CA GLY A 78 -8.06 -23.09 -2.78
C GLY A 78 -9.29 -23.49 -1.95
N ARG A 79 -10.31 -22.62 -1.85
CA ARG A 79 -11.60 -22.90 -1.17
C ARG A 79 -12.73 -23.24 -2.13
N GLY A 80 -12.53 -23.02 -3.44
CA GLY A 80 -13.48 -23.33 -4.50
C GLY A 80 -13.24 -24.68 -5.18
N LEU A 81 -12.29 -25.47 -4.66
CA LEU A 81 -12.09 -26.90 -4.91
C LEU A 81 -12.47 -27.66 -3.63
#